data_AF-J4TD95-F1
#
_entry.id   AF-J4TD95-F1
#
_cell.length_a   1.000
_cell.length_b   1.000
_cell.length_c   1.000
_cell.angle_alpha   90.00
_cell.angle_beta   90.00
_cell.angle_gamma   90.00
#
_symmetry.space_group_name_H-M   'P 1'
#
loop_
_entity.id
_entity.type
_entity.pdbx_description
1 polymer ?
#
loop_
_entity_poly.entity_id
_entity_poly.type
_entity_poly.pdbx_seq_one_letter_code
_entity_poly.pdbx_strand_id
1 'polypeptide(L)'
;MQINNATSVQGIYNNYKVKQKNNPYVEKQNVDVAEISQLGKDFAFTMEKLKNVEEVRTDKVQSIKEQIENGTYKVDSTKLAKAMLFGETNN
;
A
#
# COMPACT_ATOMS: atom_id res chain seq x y z
N MET A 1 17.39 11.26 -22.06
CA MET A 1 16.40 11.29 -20.97
C MET A 1 15.05 10.88 -21.53
N GLN A 2 14.44 9.86 -20.92
CA GLN A 2 13.08 9.36 -21.20
C GLN A 2 12.07 10.32 -20.59
N ILE A 3 10.95 10.65 -21.26
CA ILE A 3 9.68 10.85 -20.55
C ILE A 3 8.48 10.63 -21.50
N ASN A 4 7.38 10.12 -20.93
CA ASN A 4 5.97 10.36 -21.28
C ASN A 4 5.22 9.23 -21.99
N ASN A 5 4.69 8.28 -21.20
CA ASN A 5 3.44 7.62 -21.57
C ASN A 5 2.46 7.57 -20.38
N ALA A 6 2.08 8.75 -19.88
CA ALA A 6 1.07 8.95 -18.85
C ALA A 6 -0.30 9.31 -19.46
N THR A 7 -0.73 8.54 -20.47
CA THR A 7 -1.88 8.92 -21.33
C THR A 7 -3.23 8.38 -20.80
N SER A 8 -3.25 7.49 -19.82
CA SER A 8 -4.49 6.82 -19.37
C SER A 8 -5.29 7.56 -18.29
N VAL A 9 -4.72 8.56 -17.60
CA VAL A 9 -5.39 9.27 -16.50
C VAL A 9 -6.05 10.58 -16.93
N GLN A 10 -5.68 11.12 -18.10
CA GLN A 10 -6.14 12.43 -18.57
C GLN A 10 -7.62 12.45 -18.99
N GLY A 11 -8.18 11.31 -19.43
CA GLY A 11 -9.58 11.22 -19.87
C GLY A 11 -10.61 11.30 -18.75
N ILE A 12 -10.22 10.90 -17.53
CA ILE A 12 -11.14 10.80 -16.38
C ILE A 12 -11.41 12.19 -15.77
N TYR A 13 -10.42 13.09 -15.83
CA TYR A 13 -10.54 14.47 -15.33
C TYR A 13 -11.35 15.41 -16.23
N ASN A 14 -11.43 15.15 -17.53
CA ASN A 14 -12.13 16.05 -18.47
C ASN A 14 -13.65 15.84 -18.52
N ASN A 15 -14.16 14.67 -18.09
CA ASN A 15 -15.60 14.37 -18.14
C ASN A 15 -16.41 14.94 -16.97
N TYR A 16 -15.77 15.57 -15.98
CA TYR A 16 -16.43 16.23 -14.86
C TYR A 16 -16.71 17.73 -15.08
N LYS A 17 -16.49 18.26 -16.29
CA LYS A 17 -16.88 19.63 -16.63
C LYS A 17 -18.32 19.67 -17.15
N VAL A 18 -19.26 19.49 -16.23
CA VAL A 18 -20.67 19.85 -16.44
C VAL A 18 -20.74 21.32 -16.89
N LYS A 19 -21.45 21.57 -17.99
CA LYS A 19 -21.68 22.93 -18.51
C LYS A 19 -22.50 23.73 -17.51
N GLN A 20 -21.83 24.56 -16.70
CA GLN A 20 -22.46 25.45 -15.73
C GLN A 20 -23.22 26.55 -16.49
N LYS A 21 -24.54 26.56 -16.36
CA LYS A 21 -25.40 27.67 -16.79
C LYS A 21 -25.27 28.77 -15.74
N ASN A 22 -24.69 29.91 -16.10
CA ASN A 22 -24.43 31.01 -15.17
C ASN A 22 -25.75 31.59 -14.61
N ASN A 23 -26.05 31.28 -13.35
CA ASN A 23 -27.06 31.98 -12.57
C ASN A 23 -26.33 32.98 -11.64
N PRO A 24 -26.50 34.31 -11.80
CA PRO A 24 -25.65 35.30 -11.11
C PRO A 24 -26.02 35.56 -9.65
N TYR A 25 -26.78 34.67 -9.00
CA TYR A 25 -27.06 34.77 -7.58
C TYR A 25 -27.02 33.36 -6.96
N VAL A 26 -25.83 32.96 -6.52
CA VAL A 26 -25.65 31.84 -5.60
C VAL A 26 -24.97 32.46 -4.39
N GLU A 27 -25.76 32.79 -3.38
CA GLU A 27 -25.24 33.00 -2.03
C GLU A 27 -24.30 31.84 -1.72
N LYS A 28 -23.04 32.16 -1.39
CA LYS A 28 -22.11 31.18 -0.83
C LYS A 28 -22.71 30.67 0.47
N GLN A 29 -23.52 29.63 0.39
CA GLN A 29 -23.77 28.78 1.54
C GLN A 29 -22.41 28.25 1.95
N ASN A 30 -21.90 28.71 3.09
CA ASN A 30 -20.74 28.11 3.73
C ASN A 30 -21.16 26.71 4.13
N VAL A 31 -20.97 25.75 3.22
CA VAL A 31 -21.16 24.34 3.51
C VAL A 31 -19.98 23.92 4.38
N ASP A 32 -20.26 23.35 5.55
CA ASP A 32 -19.23 22.79 6.40
C ASP A 32 -18.53 21.66 5.64
N VAL A 33 -17.26 21.86 5.29
CA VAL A 33 -16.43 20.85 4.64
C VAL A 33 -15.55 20.20 5.69
N ALA A 34 -15.77 18.90 5.93
CA ALA A 34 -14.86 18.08 6.72
C ALA A 34 -13.85 17.41 5.79
N GLU A 35 -12.57 17.78 5.89
CA GLU A 35 -11.50 17.12 5.16
C GLU A 35 -10.83 16.04 6.02
N ILE A 36 -10.78 14.81 5.50
CA ILE A 36 -10.00 13.73 6.12
C ILE A 36 -8.51 14.00 5.87
N SER A 37 -7.68 13.88 6.91
CA SER A 37 -6.24 14.05 6.80
C SER A 37 -5.66 13.12 5.74
N GLN A 38 -4.67 13.62 4.98
CA GLN A 38 -4.01 12.83 3.96
C GLN A 38 -3.40 11.54 4.55
N LEU A 39 -2.81 11.65 5.74
CA LEU A 39 -2.27 10.51 6.50
C LEU A 39 -3.34 9.44 6.78
N GLY A 40 -4.56 9.83 7.14
CA GLY A 40 -5.66 8.89 7.39
C GLY A 40 -6.09 8.14 6.12
N LYS A 41 -6.12 8.84 4.97
CA LYS A 41 -6.40 8.23 3.66
C LYS A 41 -5.32 7.23 3.29
N ASP A 42 -4.05 7.61 3.45
CA ASP A 42 -2.91 6.77 3.13
C ASP A 42 -2.90 5.51 4.01
N PHE A 43 -3.16 5.65 5.31
CA PHE A 43 -3.25 4.54 6.25
C PHE A 43 -4.33 3.53 5.86
N ALA A 44 -5.56 4.02 5.58
CA ALA A 44 -6.67 3.17 5.17
C ALA A 44 -6.35 2.39 3.88
N PHE A 45 -5.75 3.07 2.90
CA PHE A 45 -5.33 2.46 1.64
C PHE A 45 -4.25 1.38 1.84
N THR A 46 -3.23 1.64 2.65
CA THR A 46 -2.22 0.61 2.97
C THR A 46 -2.82 -0.57 3.72
N MET A 47 -3.76 -0.35 4.63
CA MET A 47 -4.42 -1.41 5.39
C MET A 47 -5.27 -2.30 4.48
N GLU A 48 -5.99 -1.70 3.53
CA GLU A 48 -6.75 -2.43 2.53
C GLU A 48 -5.82 -3.31 1.66
N LYS A 49 -4.68 -2.76 1.22
CA LYS A 49 -3.69 -3.53 0.48
C LYS A 49 -3.09 -4.67 1.30
N LEU A 50 -2.83 -4.45 2.59
CA LEU A 50 -2.29 -5.47 3.48
C LEU A 50 -3.23 -6.68 3.61
N LYS A 51 -4.55 -6.45 3.65
CA LYS A 51 -5.56 -7.52 3.69
C LYS A 51 -5.57 -8.40 2.44
N ASN A 52 -5.16 -7.85 1.31
CA ASN A 52 -5.12 -8.56 0.03
C ASN A 52 -3.78 -9.31 -0.18
N VAL A 53 -2.82 -9.18 0.74
CA VAL A 53 -1.59 -9.96 0.71
C VAL A 53 -1.91 -11.38 1.18
N GLU A 54 -1.38 -12.38 0.48
CA GLU A 54 -1.51 -13.78 0.88
C GLU A 54 -1.02 -13.98 2.32
N GLU A 55 -1.79 -14.74 3.10
CA GLU A 55 -1.43 -15.10 4.48
C GLU A 55 -0.07 -15.80 4.54
N VAL A 56 0.20 -16.65 3.56
CA VAL A 56 1.49 -17.32 3.39
C VAL A 56 2.28 -16.62 2.29
N ARG A 57 3.50 -16.20 2.62
CA ARG A 57 4.44 -15.65 1.63
C ARG A 57 5.10 -16.78 0.85
N THR A 58 4.38 -17.33 -0.11
CA THR A 58 4.77 -18.50 -0.90
C THR A 58 6.19 -18.38 -1.46
N ASP A 59 6.55 -17.22 -2.02
CA ASP A 59 7.90 -16.96 -2.55
C ASP A 59 9.02 -17.15 -1.51
N LYS A 60 8.79 -16.66 -0.28
CA LYS A 60 9.77 -16.80 0.81
C LYS A 60 9.90 -18.25 1.25
N VAL A 61 8.77 -18.94 1.37
CA VAL A 61 8.76 -20.35 1.77
C VAL A 61 9.51 -21.18 0.74
N GLN A 62 9.24 -20.95 -0.55
CA GLN A 62 9.88 -21.66 -1.64
C GLN A 62 11.39 -21.43 -1.67
N SER A 63 11.83 -20.16 -1.55
CA SER A 63 13.26 -19.83 -1.49
C SER A 63 13.99 -20.50 -0.31
N ILE A 64 13.35 -20.60 0.86
CA ILE A 64 13.94 -21.28 2.02
C ILE A 64 14.00 -22.79 1.79
N LYS A 65 12.95 -23.39 1.23
CA LYS A 65 12.93 -24.83 0.88
C LYS A 65 14.07 -25.18 -0.06
N GLU A 66 14.25 -24.40 -1.13
CA GLU A 66 15.34 -24.60 -2.09
C GLU A 66 16.72 -24.49 -1.44
N GLN A 67 16.92 -23.53 -0.52
CA GLN A 67 18.17 -23.42 0.22
C GLN A 67 18.43 -24.64 1.12
N ILE A 68 17.39 -25.20 1.73
CA ILE A 68 17.49 -26.40 2.56
C ILE A 68 17.83 -27.61 1.69
N GLU A 69 17.13 -27.81 0.58
CA GLU A 69 17.36 -28.92 -0.36
C GLU A 69 18.78 -28.88 -0.95
N ASN A 70 19.25 -27.68 -1.30
CA ASN A 70 20.60 -27.48 -1.83
C ASN A 70 21.69 -27.47 -0.73
N GLY A 71 21.33 -27.62 0.54
CA GLY A 71 22.27 -27.61 1.67
C GLY A 71 22.97 -26.26 1.92
N THR A 72 22.45 -25.17 1.33
CA THR A 72 23.01 -23.81 1.46
C THR A 72 22.36 -23.00 2.58
N TYR A 73 21.29 -23.52 3.18
CA TYR A 73 20.62 -22.88 4.31
C TYR A 73 21.51 -22.90 5.56
N LYS A 74 21.95 -21.72 6.00
CA LYS A 74 22.77 -21.54 7.20
C LYS A 74 21.91 -21.07 8.37
N VAL A 75 21.89 -21.87 9.43
CA VAL A 75 21.22 -21.49 10.69
C VAL A 75 22.09 -20.48 11.44
N ASP A 76 21.50 -19.35 11.82
CA ASP A 76 22.11 -18.41 12.74
C ASP A 76 21.92 -18.90 14.19
N SER A 77 23.01 -19.35 14.81
CA SER A 77 23.02 -19.86 16.18
C SER A 77 22.66 -18.82 17.23
N THR A 78 22.99 -17.54 16.99
CA THR A 78 22.65 -16.45 17.90
C THR A 78 21.16 -16.19 17.86
N LYS A 79 20.59 -16.15 16.65
CA LYS A 79 19.15 -16.00 16.47
C LYS A 79 18.37 -17.18 17.04
N LEU A 80 18.88 -18.41 16.87
CA LEU A 80 18.29 -19.61 17.45
C LEU A 80 18.28 -19.56 18.98
N ALA A 81 19.42 -19.25 19.59
CA ALA A 81 19.54 -19.14 21.05
C ALA A 81 18.61 -18.06 21.62
N LYS A 82 18.50 -16.91 20.95
CA LYS A 82 17.55 -15.84 21.35
C LYS A 82 16.10 -16.31 21.28
N ALA A 83 15.71 -16.99 20.22
CA ALA A 83 14.36 -17.52 20.08
C ALA A 83 14.04 -18.57 21.16
N MET A 84 15.00 -19.42 21.51
CA MET A 84 14.85 -20.42 22.58
C MET A 84 14.75 -19.78 23.97
N LEU A 85 15.55 -18.76 24.25
CA LEU A 85 15.65 -18.17 25.60
C LEU A 85 14.56 -17.12 25.86
N PHE A 86 14.22 -16.32 24.87
CA PHE A 86 13.33 -15.16 25.02
C PHE A 86 11.97 -15.34 24.35
N GLY A 87 11.77 -16.42 23.56
CA GLY A 87 10.57 -16.59 22.74
C GLY A 87 10.46 -15.56 21.61
N GLU A 88 11.47 -14.69 21.43
CA GLU A 88 11.48 -13.65 20.42
C GLU A 88 11.76 -14.25 19.05
N THR A 89 10.72 -14.27 18.21
CA THR A 89 10.83 -14.63 16.80
C THR A 89 10.72 -13.36 15.95
N ASN A 90 11.80 -12.57 15.97
CA ASN A 90 12.01 -11.33 15.22
C ASN A 90 11.28 -10.10 15.79
N ASN A 91 12.05 -9.01 15.94
CA ASN A 91 11.59 -7.63 15.94
C ASN A 91 11.83 -7.08 14.52
#